data_AF-A0A920J6Y3-F1
#
_entry.id   AF-A0A920J6Y3-F1
#
_cell.length_a   1.000
_cell.length_b   1.000
_cell.length_c   1.000
_cell.angle_alpha   90.00
_cell.angle_beta   90.00
_cell.angle_gamma   90.00
#
_symmetry.space_group_name_H-M   'P 1'
#
loop_
_entity.id
_entity.type
_entity.pdbx_description
1 polymer ?
#
loop_
_entity_poly.entity_id
_entity_poly.type
_entity_poly.pdbx_seq_one_letter_code
_entity_poly.pdbx_strand_id
1 'polypeptide(L)'
;MFKFKYFTLFSFTLLLISCSGSDGDSIPTLEATVTSSNDAPLYDETYTISWESNASQCYATSTTGSWLGELAPSGSQDFVAKRGGTANYGVQ
;
A
#
# COMPACT_ATOMS: atom_id res chain seq x y z
N MET A 1 31.60 -42.52 -34.25
CA MET A 1 31.51 -41.04 -34.20
C MET A 1 30.05 -40.63 -34.16
N PHE A 2 29.54 -40.20 -33.01
CA PHE A 2 28.34 -39.37 -32.92
C PHE A 2 28.55 -38.42 -31.75
N LYS A 3 28.61 -37.13 -32.08
CA LYS A 3 28.70 -36.03 -31.12
C LYS A 3 27.28 -35.69 -30.68
N PHE A 4 27.00 -35.67 -29.39
CA PHE A 4 25.88 -34.89 -28.85
C PHE A 4 26.36 -33.99 -27.72
N LYS A 5 26.07 -32.72 -27.95
CA LYS A 5 26.37 -31.53 -27.17
C LYS A 5 25.30 -31.36 -26.08
N TYR A 6 25.74 -30.97 -24.88
CA TYR A 6 25.00 -30.23 -23.84
C TYR A 6 23.63 -30.75 -23.38
N PHE A 7 23.55 -31.19 -22.12
CA PHE A 7 22.53 -30.71 -21.20
C PHE A 7 23.00 -30.95 -19.75
N THR A 8 23.74 -30.00 -19.19
CA THR A 8 24.09 -30.01 -17.77
C THR A 8 22.81 -29.71 -16.98
N LEU A 9 22.14 -30.74 -16.50
CA LEU A 9 20.94 -30.64 -15.68
C LEU A 9 21.40 -30.34 -14.24
N PHE A 10 21.47 -29.06 -13.90
CA PHE A 10 21.80 -28.60 -12.55
C PHE A 10 20.61 -28.94 -11.63
N SER A 11 20.74 -30.03 -10.88
CA SER A 11 19.79 -30.41 -9.84
C SER A 11 19.92 -29.44 -8.67
N PHE A 12 19.18 -28.33 -8.71
CA PHE A 12 19.00 -27.46 -7.55
C PHE A 12 18.12 -28.20 -6.54
N THR A 13 18.76 -28.76 -5.52
CA THR A 13 18.11 -29.33 -4.36
C THR A 13 17.43 -28.20 -3.61
N LEU A 14 16.10 -28.17 -3.63
CA LEU A 14 15.28 -27.20 -2.91
C LEU A 14 15.34 -27.54 -1.42
N LEU A 15 16.28 -26.94 -0.69
CA LEU A 15 16.28 -26.94 0.78
C LEU A 15 15.12 -26.05 1.24
N LEU A 16 13.95 -26.65 1.46
CA LEU A 16 12.86 -26.03 2.20
C LEU A 16 13.29 -25.95 3.67
N ILE A 17 13.97 -24.86 4.04
CA ILE A 17 14.13 -24.47 5.44
C ILE A 17 12.74 -24.07 5.93
N SER A 18 12.02 -25.04 6.48
CA SER A 18 10.83 -24.80 7.30
C SER A 18 11.32 -24.18 8.61
N CYS A 19 11.18 -22.86 8.74
CA CYS A 19 11.29 -22.21 10.04
C CYS A 19 9.97 -22.49 10.77
N SER A 20 9.97 -23.55 11.57
CA SER A 20 8.94 -23.80 12.57
C SER A 20 9.01 -22.70 13.63
N GLY A 21 8.29 -21.60 13.41
CA GLY A 21 8.04 -20.58 14.42
C GLY A 21 6.71 -20.87 15.09
N SER A 22 6.78 -21.47 16.27
CA SER A 22 5.79 -21.25 17.34
C SER A 22 5.50 -19.75 17.42
N ASP A 23 4.25 -19.35 17.64
CA ASP A 23 3.88 -18.54 18.81
C ASP A 23 2.43 -18.09 18.71
N GLY A 24 1.68 -18.44 19.75
CA GLY A 24 0.30 -18.06 19.98
C GLY A 24 0.15 -16.65 20.56
N ASP A 25 0.92 -15.69 20.04
CA ASP A 25 0.64 -14.27 20.23
C ASP A 25 0.03 -13.77 18.93
N SER A 26 -1.28 -13.55 18.93
CA SER A 26 -1.97 -12.96 17.79
C SER A 26 -1.45 -11.53 17.61
N ILE A 27 -0.46 -11.35 16.74
CA ILE A 27 -0.02 -10.03 16.31
C ILE A 27 -1.25 -9.32 15.72
N PRO A 28 -1.65 -8.16 16.25
CA PRO A 28 -2.81 -7.46 15.73
C PRO A 28 -2.58 -7.12 14.25
N THR A 29 -3.56 -7.44 13.42
CA THR A 29 -3.53 -7.08 12.00
C THR A 29 -3.45 -5.57 11.88
N LEU A 30 -2.55 -5.07 11.02
CA LEU A 30 -2.52 -3.65 10.68
C LEU A 30 -3.70 -3.33 9.78
N GLU A 31 -4.47 -2.32 10.16
CA GLU A 31 -5.67 -1.85 9.46
C GLU A 31 -5.57 -0.35 9.24
N ALA A 32 -6.05 0.09 8.08
CA ALA A 32 -6.17 1.50 7.73
C ALA A 32 -7.47 1.69 6.96
N THR A 33 -8.21 2.74 7.31
CA THR A 33 -9.43 3.15 6.62
C THR A 33 -9.27 4.57 6.13
N VAL A 34 -9.71 4.82 4.90
CA VAL A 34 -9.78 6.16 4.31
C VAL A 34 -11.19 6.36 3.78
N THR A 35 -11.79 7.50 4.09
CA THR A 35 -13.12 7.90 3.62
C THR A 35 -13.08 9.27 2.99
N SER A 36 -13.96 9.52 2.03
CA SER A 36 -14.18 10.83 1.43
C SER A 36 -15.57 11.33 1.78
N SER A 37 -15.72 12.63 2.00
CA SER A 37 -17.04 13.28 2.09
C SER A 37 -17.76 13.33 0.73
N ASN A 38 -17.01 13.24 -0.37
CA ASN A 38 -17.53 13.20 -1.74
C ASN A 38 -16.54 12.42 -2.63
N ASP A 39 -16.98 11.29 -3.21
CA ASP A 39 -16.15 10.47 -4.09
C ASP A 39 -16.05 11.03 -5.53
N ALA A 40 -16.90 12.00 -5.88
CA ALA A 40 -16.96 12.63 -7.19
C ALA A 40 -17.20 14.15 -7.10
N PRO A 41 -16.31 14.91 -6.43
CA PRO A 41 -16.43 16.35 -6.29
C PRO A 41 -16.37 17.05 -7.64
N LEU A 42 -17.23 18.04 -7.84
CA LEU A 42 -17.22 18.90 -9.02
C LEU A 42 -15.98 19.79 -9.02
N TYR A 43 -15.63 20.35 -10.18
CA TYR A 43 -14.51 21.28 -10.27
C TYR A 43 -14.65 22.45 -9.29
N ASP A 44 -13.59 22.72 -8.55
CA ASP A 44 -13.48 23.74 -7.50
C ASP A 44 -14.34 23.48 -6.24
N GLU A 45 -14.96 22.30 -6.15
CA GLU A 45 -15.63 21.86 -4.93
C GLU A 45 -14.61 21.45 -3.88
N THR A 46 -14.88 21.82 -2.63
CA THR A 46 -14.09 21.38 -1.47
C THR A 46 -14.68 20.09 -0.92
N TYR A 47 -13.83 19.11 -0.66
CA TYR A 47 -14.18 17.83 -0.05
C TYR A 47 -13.15 17.44 0.98
N THR A 48 -13.56 16.61 1.93
CA THR A 48 -12.74 16.23 3.07
C THR A 48 -12.39 14.75 2.97
N ILE A 49 -11.11 14.43 3.11
CA ILE A 49 -10.64 13.05 3.29
C ILE A 49 -10.34 12.84 4.77
N SER A 50 -10.85 11.75 5.33
CA SER A 50 -10.59 11.33 6.71
C SER A 50 -9.95 9.96 6.72
N TRP A 51 -9.02 9.73 7.65
CA TRP A 51 -8.32 8.46 7.79
C TRP A 51 -8.15 8.05 9.24
N GLU A 52 -8.06 6.74 9.45
CA GLU A 52 -7.78 6.12 10.73
C GLU A 52 -7.00 4.82 10.51
N SER A 53 -5.95 4.62 11.29
CA SER A 53 -5.14 3.42 11.28
C SER A 53 -4.68 3.05 12.69
N ASN A 54 -4.50 1.75 12.93
CA ASN A 54 -3.87 1.24 14.14
C ASN A 54 -2.33 1.10 14.01
N ALA A 55 -1.75 1.54 12.89
CA ALA A 55 -0.30 1.57 12.70
C ALA A 55 0.36 2.63 13.57
N SER A 56 1.62 2.41 13.92
CA SER A 56 2.42 3.40 14.66
C SER A 56 2.78 4.64 13.83
N GLN A 57 2.81 4.49 12.50
CA GLN A 57 3.15 5.52 11.53
C GLN A 57 2.34 5.27 10.25
N CYS A 58 1.90 6.35 9.59
CA CYS A 58 1.21 6.30 8.31
C CYS A 58 1.91 7.20 7.30
N TYR A 59 2.03 6.72 6.06
CA TYR A 59 2.58 7.50 4.95
C TYR A 59 1.54 7.59 3.84
N ALA A 60 1.17 8.82 3.48
CA ALA A 60 0.32 9.05 2.33
C ALA A 60 1.16 9.13 1.05
N THR A 61 0.65 8.49 0.01
CA THR A 61 1.12 8.70 -1.36
C THR A 61 -0.05 9.17 -2.22
N SER A 62 0.22 10.19 -3.03
CA SER A 62 -0.74 10.71 -4.00
C SER A 62 -0.06 10.88 -5.34
N THR A 63 -0.71 10.40 -6.40
CA THR A 63 -0.23 10.58 -7.78
C THR A 63 -0.17 12.06 -8.18
N THR A 64 -1.01 12.90 -7.57
CA THR A 64 -1.12 14.33 -7.89
C THR A 64 -0.33 15.22 -6.93
N GLY A 65 0.30 14.63 -5.91
CA GLY A 65 1.24 15.29 -5.02
C GLY A 65 0.64 16.14 -3.89
N SER A 66 -0.68 16.31 -3.84
CA SER A 66 -1.36 17.11 -2.80
C SER A 66 -1.32 16.47 -1.41
N TRP A 67 -1.03 15.16 -1.35
CA TRP A 67 -0.97 14.38 -0.11
C TRP A 67 0.23 13.44 -0.17
N LEU A 68 1.37 13.89 0.35
CA LEU A 68 2.64 13.16 0.35
C LEU A 68 3.33 13.31 1.70
N GLY A 69 3.81 12.20 2.25
CA GLY A 69 4.65 12.18 3.44
C GLY A 69 3.99 11.54 4.66
N GLU A 70 4.64 11.71 5.80
CA GLU A 70 4.19 11.15 7.07
C GLU A 70 2.94 11.87 7.58
N LEU A 71 1.98 11.08 8.06
CA LEU A 71 0.75 11.54 8.68
C LEU A 71 0.58 10.90 10.04
N ALA A 72 -0.13 11.61 10.91
CA ALA A 72 -0.66 10.99 12.12
C ALA A 72 -1.55 9.77 11.75
N PRO A 73 -1.58 8.72 12.56
CA PRO A 73 -2.39 7.52 12.29
C PRO A 73 -3.88 7.80 12.09
N SER A 74 -4.41 8.90 12.62
CA SER A 74 -5.75 9.39 12.31
C SER A 74 -5.76 10.89 12.06
N GLY A 75 -6.70 11.34 11.23
CA GLY A 75 -6.81 12.73 10.85
C GLY A 75 -7.84 12.99 9.77
N SER A 76 -7.94 14.26 9.40
CA SER A 76 -8.84 14.74 8.35
C SER A 76 -8.24 15.98 7.68
N GLN A 77 -8.41 16.09 6.37
CA GLN A 77 -7.89 17.20 5.58
C GLN A 77 -8.83 17.55 4.42
N ASP A 78 -9.01 18.85 4.21
CA ASP A 78 -9.77 19.38 3.09
C ASP A 78 -8.91 19.50 1.82
N PHE A 79 -9.55 19.19 0.70
CA PHE A 79 -8.98 19.27 -0.64
C PHE A 79 -9.95 20.01 -1.56
N VAL A 80 -9.39 20.70 -2.56
CA VAL A 80 -10.17 21.36 -3.61
C VAL A 80 -10.00 20.59 -4.91
N ALA A 81 -11.11 20.17 -5.51
CA ALA A 81 -11.09 19.41 -6.75
C ALA A 81 -10.63 20.28 -7.94
N LYS A 82 -9.68 19.78 -8.74
CA LYS A 82 -9.12 20.49 -9.90
C LYS A 82 -9.21 19.63 -11.17
N ARG A 83 -9.41 20.25 -12.34
CA ARG A 83 -9.57 19.56 -13.64
C ARG A 83 -8.30 18.76 -13.96
N GLY A 84 -8.47 17.47 -14.25
CA GLY A 84 -7.38 16.55 -14.58
C GLY A 84 -6.70 15.89 -13.38
N GLY A 85 -7.12 16.18 -12.15
CA GLY A 85 -6.68 15.46 -10.96
C GLY A 85 -7.60 14.28 -10.66
N THR A 86 -7.08 13.06 -10.72
CA THR A 86 -7.75 11.93 -10.08
C THR A 86 -7.66 12.13 -8.56
N ALA A 87 -8.76 12.00 -7.83
CA ALA A 87 -8.79 11.99 -6.37
C ALA A 87 -8.14 10.69 -5.85
N ASN A 88 -6.84 10.55 -6.03
CA ASN A 88 -6.07 9.37 -5.65
C ASN A 88 -5.42 9.64 -4.29
N TYR A 89 -6.00 9.07 -3.25
CA TYR A 89 -5.48 9.03 -1.90
C TYR A 89 -5.24 7.56 -1.54
N GLY A 90 -3.99 7.18 -1.30
CA GLY A 90 -3.63 5.80 -0.93
C GLY A 90 -2.68 5.79 0.27
N VAL A 91 -3.03 4.98 1.26
CA VAL A 91 -2.12 4.57 2.35
C VAL A 91 -1.48 3.26 1.89
N GLN A 92 -0.14 3.16 1.97
CA GLN A 92 0.60 1.93 1.65
C GLN A 92 1.01 1.21 2.93
#